data_AF-A0A7Y4SLR6-F1
#
_entry.id   AF-A0A7Y4SLR6-F1
#
_cell.length_a   1.000
_cell.length_b   1.000
_cell.length_c   1.000
_cell.angle_alpha   90.00
_cell.angle_beta   90.00
_cell.angle_gamma   90.00
#
_symmetry.space_group_name_H-M   'P 1'
#
loop_
_entity.id
_entity.type
_entity.pdbx_description
1 polymer ?
#
loop_
_entity_poly.entity_id
_entity_poly.type
_entity_poly.pdbx_seq_one_letter_code
_entity_poly.pdbx_strand_id
1 'polypeptide(L)' 'MQEAITSDREVMHGVPVFRGTRVPVKMLFDYLENGDSLDDFLEGFPTVSRELAVQVLEESK' A
#
# COMPACT_ATOMS: atom_id res chain seq x y z
N MET A 1 17.14 -4.50 -6.81
CA MET A 1 15.93 -5.08 -6.19
C MET A 1 15.60 -4.21 -4.99
N GLN A 2 14.72 -3.23 -5.17
CA GLN A 2 14.20 -2.46 -4.04
C GLN A 2 12.73 -2.81 -3.92
N GLU A 3 12.44 -3.77 -3.05
CA GLU A 3 11.07 -4.11 -2.68
C GLU A 3 10.39 -2.85 -2.10
N ALA A 4 9.34 -2.38 -2.77
CA ALA A 4 8.52 -1.26 -2.34
C ALA A 4 7.58 -1.64 -1.17
N ILE A 5 7.48 -2.94 -0.94
CA ILE A 5 6.55 -3.59 -0.05
C ILE A 5 7.36 -4.54 0.81
N THR A 6 7.24 -4.42 2.13
CA THR A 6 7.78 -5.43 3.03
C THR A 6 6.65 -6.41 3.32
N SER A 7 6.72 -7.60 2.70
CA SER A 7 5.80 -8.71 2.94
C SER A 7 6.53 -9.79 3.70
N ASP A 8 6.28 -9.89 5.00
CA ASP A 8 6.85 -10.93 5.84
C ASP A 8 5.76 -12.00 6.09
N ARG A 9 5.99 -13.24 5.63
CA ARG A 9 5.01 -14.35 5.76
C ARG A 9 4.71 -14.71 7.22
N GLU A 10 5.52 -14.25 8.17
CA GLU A 10 5.35 -14.47 9.60
C GLU A 10 4.62 -13.32 10.32
N VAL A 11 4.35 -12.19 9.63
CA VAL A 11 3.72 -11.00 10.22
C VAL A 11 2.29 -10.84 9.68
N MET A 12 1.29 -10.89 10.56
CA MET A 12 -0.14 -10.74 10.24
C MET A 12 -0.65 -11.63 9.08
N HIS A 13 -0.23 -12.90 9.01
CA HIS A 13 -0.56 -13.81 7.89
C HIS A 13 -0.04 -13.37 6.50
N GLY A 14 0.99 -12.51 6.44
CA GLY A 14 1.59 -12.06 5.18
C GLY A 14 0.97 -10.78 4.61
N VAL A 15 0.47 -9.87 5.46
CA VAL A 15 -0.12 -8.61 5.01
C VAL A 15 0.99 -7.63 4.59
N PRO A 16 1.04 -7.22 3.30
CA PRO A 16 2.03 -6.27 2.81
C PRO A 16 1.84 -4.89 3.46
N VAL A 17 2.94 -4.25 3.86
CA VAL A 17 2.96 -2.84 4.28
C VAL A 17 3.83 -2.01 3.34
N PHE A 18 3.46 -0.74 3.17
CA PHE A 18 4.24 0.23 2.40
C PHE A 18 5.59 0.47 3.08
N ARG A 19 6.69 0.25 2.35
CA ARG A 19 8.05 0.44 2.87
C ARG A 19 8.26 1.83 3.44
N GLY A 20 8.80 1.91 4.66
CA GLY A 20 9.04 3.17 5.35
C GLY A 20 7.81 3.76 6.04
N THR A 21 6.66 3.08 5.95
CA THR A 21 5.44 3.47 6.65
C THR A 21 4.91 2.30 7.49
N ARG A 22 3.88 2.56 8.28
CA ARG A 22 3.10 1.52 8.98
C ARG A 22 1.72 1.32 8.33
N VAL A 23 1.55 1.81 7.11
CA VAL A 23 0.28 1.76 6.39
C VAL A 23 0.18 0.41 5.67
N PRO A 24 -0.87 -0.39 5.96
CA PRO A 24 -1.11 -1.64 5.25
C PRO A 24 -1.46 -1.37 3.80
N VAL A 25 -0.89 -2.13 2.88
CA VAL A 25 -1.28 -2.13 1.46
C VAL A 25 -2.75 -2.48 1.30
N LYS A 26 -3.31 -3.33 2.18
CA LYS A 26 -4.75 -3.63 2.19
C LYS A 26 -5.60 -2.35 2.30
N MET A 27 -5.17 -1.33 3.05
CA MET A 27 -5.95 -0.08 3.15
C MET A 27 -6.07 0.61 1.79
N LEU A 28 -5.03 0.58 0.95
CA LEU A 28 -5.12 1.14 -0.40
C LEU A 28 -6.21 0.44 -1.20
N PHE A 29 -6.25 -0.89 -1.16
CA PHE A 29 -7.29 -1.67 -1.84
C PHE A 29 -8.68 -1.42 -1.24
N ASP A 30 -8.79 -1.32 0.09
CA ASP A 30 -10.06 -1.03 0.78
C ASP A 30 -10.64 0.32 0.34
N TYR A 31 -9.80 1.36 0.23
CA TYR A 31 -10.20 2.67 -0.31
C TYR A 31 -10.69 2.55 -1.76
N LEU A 32 -9.93 1.88 -2.62
CA LEU A 32 -10.32 1.67 -4.02
C LEU A 32 -11.62 0.84 -4.15
N GLU A 33 -11.83 -0.16 -3.29
CA GLU A 33 -13.05 -0.98 -3.25
C GLU A 33 -14.26 -0.18 -2.73
N ASN A 34 -14.05 0.77 -1.81
CA ASN A 34 -15.08 1.71 -1.35
C ASN A 34 -15.43 2.77 -2.41
N GLY A 35 -14.66 2.85 -3.50
CA GLY A 35 -14.85 3.81 -4.59
C GLY A 35 -14.05 5.09 -4.43
N ASP A 36 -13.17 5.16 -3.43
CA ASP A 36 -12.24 6.26 -3.25
C ASP A 36 -11.11 6.21 -4.29
N SER A 37 -10.54 7.36 -4.57
CA SER A 37 -9.40 7.47 -5.50
C SER A 37 -8.07 7.32 -4.76
N LEU A 38 -7.02 6.95 -5.50
CA LEU A 38 -5.66 6.95 -4.96
C LEU A 38 -5.28 8.32 -4.36
N ASP A 39 -5.80 9.42 -4.92
CA ASP A 39 -5.58 10.76 -4.37
C ASP A 39 -6.15 10.90 -2.96
N ASP A 40 -7.39 10.44 -2.75
CA ASP A 40 -8.07 10.46 -1.45
C ASP A 40 -7.31 9.64 -0.39
N PHE A 41 -6.82 8.47 -0.79
CA PHE A 41 -5.92 7.68 0.05
C PHE A 41 -4.63 8.44 0.41
N LEU A 42 -4.01 9.14 -0.54
CA LEU A 42 -2.80 9.92 -0.30
C LEU A 42 -3.06 11.15 0.56
N GLU A 43 -4.26 11.75 0.47
CA GLU A 43 -4.70 12.82 1.37
C GLU A 43 -4.84 12.31 2.81
N GLY A 44 -5.36 11.09 3.01
CA GLY A 44 -5.43 10.43 4.31
C GLY A 44 -4.07 9.96 4.84
N PHE A 45 -3.16 9.56 3.94
CA PHE A 45 -1.84 9.02 4.25
C PHE A 45 -0.73 9.75 3.49
N PRO A 46 -0.42 11.01 3.84
CA PRO A 46 0.62 11.80 3.17
C PRO A 46 2.05 11.25 3.39
N THR A 47 2.19 10.24 4.24
CA THR A 47 3.45 9.50 4.45
C THR A 47 3.69 8.42 3.40
N VAL A 48 2.67 8.05 2.62
CA VAL A 48 2.80 7.12 1.49
C VAL A 48 3.04 7.96 0.23
N SER A 49 4.12 7.68 -0.48
CA SER A 49 4.38 8.31 -1.78
C SER A 49 3.47 7.71 -2.85
N ARG A 50 2.95 8.55 -3.76
CA ARG A 50 2.17 8.11 -4.93
C ARG A 50 2.90 7.02 -5.73
N GLU A 51 4.21 7.18 -5.95
CA GLU A 51 5.02 6.18 -6.65
C GLU A 51 4.97 4.82 -5.96
N LEU A 52 5.02 4.79 -4.63
CA LEU A 52 4.95 3.58 -3.82
C LEU A 52 3.57 2.91 -3.94
N ALA A 53 2.51 3.72 -3.93
CA ALA A 53 1.14 3.26 -4.11
C ALA A 53 0.88 2.68 -5.50
N VAL A 54 1.38 3.34 -6.56
CA VAL A 54 1.29 2.83 -7.93
C VAL A 54 2.09 1.54 -8.08
N GLN A 55 3.31 1.49 -7.55
CA GLN A 55 4.15 0.30 -7.61
C GLN A 55 3.49 -0.90 -6.93
N VAL A 56 2.82 -0.69 -5.79
CA VAL A 56 2.03 -1.73 -5.12
C VAL A 56 0.87 -2.24 -5.99
N LEU A 57 0.19 -1.37 -6.73
CA LEU A 57 -0.86 -1.76 -7.66
C LEU A 57 -0.32 -2.58 -8.84
N GLU A 58 0.87 -2.23 -9.36
CA GLU A 58 1.50 -2.97 -10.45
C GLU A 58 2.01 -4.36 -10.02
N GLU A 59 2.54 -4.48 -8.80
CA GLU A 59 3.03 -5.75 -8.24
C GLU A 59 1.91 -6.72 -7.81
N SER A 60 0.67 -6.24 -7.68
CA SER A 60 -0.50 -7.04 -7.28
C SER A 60 -1.22 -7.71 -8.46
N LYS A 61 -0.61 -7.70 -9.65
CA LYS A 61 -1.18 -8.22 -10.90
C LYS A 61 -0.86 -9.69 -11.17
#